data_AF-A0A3R6MEK1-F1
#
_entry.id   AF-A0A3R6MEK1-F1
#
_cell.length_a   1.000
_cell.length_b   1.000
_cell.length_c   1.000
_cell.angle_alpha   90.00
_cell.angle_beta   90.00
_cell.angle_gamma   90.00
#
_symmetry.space_group_name_H-M   'P 1'
#
loop_
_entity.id
_entity.type
_entity.pdbx_description
1 polymer ?
#
loop_
_entity_poly.entity_id
_entity_poly.type
_entity_poly.pdbx_seq_one_letter_code
_entity_poly.pdbx_strand_id
1 'polypeptide(L)'
;MQDIKKRWKPYYDEKKHFLRLEQFVLFEMALMIVNRWKQDADANKGYIVFTKYQNIGKKQYVPEDYIIQNASVCLRKFRSEKMWKDTLKEYKKDEYAGIRLYDITEDRIVEKNTGNLVYAARKKDYLCYILSYSRSRDKRYATHGTYRYFNKNNEEKQIYITLNEELDEMICDVKRGGEPRKRIVITMEELLDAAEEIQEKRPGDPCARILKTNVIKAVKNGSVSMAEQLELDRVVNIVGMVGAGKTTLLKVLAYILDQRKKRAVIVTDTVAEVFQLYQYFRSLGCQCSPLIGKAERVKYINQLIGEEEDYLDEEISGYLTTNCLIDGLDTKNENAVSFGEEPCTKLEQGNRRYVCPYFEQCPATAMQREALTGNLVITTVAGLVMGRVGKLQRVFLEEAVAAADVVFYDECDRVQKNLDDLFTPATEFNMFINECAEPVSQFMLETNTRRLGNLASAYYAELQAKSPTVLQCVSNAVKAAKNSENGSVLANTFSAYTLLDSIVDEISEATVKEIYRLMDFQTAEMSSLFDIMSRSCESIRSDRFEQLLAEWLDRREPQLKNNEKRLRSGKKYS
;
A
#
# COMPACT_ATOMS: atom_id res chain seq x y z
N MET A 1 16.74 5.01 -20.96
CA MET A 1 17.74 4.01 -20.51
C MET A 1 18.62 3.48 -21.63
N GLN A 2 18.07 2.95 -22.73
CA GLN A 2 18.89 2.37 -23.81
C GLN A 2 19.92 3.37 -24.38
N ASP A 3 19.53 4.63 -24.60
CA ASP A 3 20.46 5.66 -25.10
C ASP A 3 21.55 6.02 -24.09
N ILE A 4 21.20 6.07 -22.79
CA ILE A 4 22.17 6.27 -21.71
C ILE A 4 23.20 5.12 -21.72
N LYS A 5 22.75 3.86 -21.84
CA LYS A 5 23.65 2.70 -21.95
C LYS A 5 24.54 2.78 -23.19
N LYS A 6 24.00 3.19 -24.34
CA LYS A 6 24.78 3.38 -25.58
C LYS A 6 25.91 4.40 -25.39
N ARG A 7 25.62 5.54 -24.73
CA ARG A 7 26.61 6.58 -24.42
C ARG A 7 27.67 6.12 -23.44
N TRP A 8 27.34 5.20 -22.54
CA TRP A 8 28.25 4.60 -21.58
C TRP A 8 29.11 3.46 -22.12
N LYS A 9 28.62 2.73 -23.13
CA LYS A 9 29.27 1.53 -23.68
C LYS A 9 30.76 1.70 -24.06
N PRO A 10 31.23 2.85 -24.59
CA PRO A 10 32.66 3.05 -24.90
C PRO A 10 33.56 3.10 -23.67
N TYR A 11 32.99 3.31 -22.48
CA TYR A 11 33.72 3.68 -21.28
C TYR A 11 33.51 2.72 -20.12
N TYR A 12 32.66 1.72 -20.31
CA TYR A 12 32.28 0.76 -19.28
C TYR A 12 32.40 -0.66 -19.83
N ASP A 13 33.31 -1.43 -19.25
CA ASP A 13 33.53 -2.82 -19.60
C ASP A 13 32.89 -3.73 -18.54
N GLU A 14 31.77 -4.38 -18.86
CA GLU A 14 31.07 -5.28 -17.94
C GLU A 14 31.87 -6.54 -17.60
N LYS A 15 32.98 -6.85 -18.31
CA LYS A 15 33.87 -7.95 -17.94
C LYS A 15 34.88 -7.56 -16.86
N LYS A 16 35.17 -6.25 -16.72
CA LYS A 16 36.14 -5.72 -15.76
C LYS A 16 35.50 -5.17 -14.48
N HIS A 17 34.20 -4.91 -14.50
CA HIS A 17 33.48 -4.31 -13.39
C HIS A 17 32.47 -5.30 -12.80
N PHE A 18 32.43 -5.39 -11.46
CA PHE A 18 31.45 -6.22 -10.76
C PHE A 18 30.01 -5.74 -10.98
N LEU A 19 29.77 -4.43 -10.96
CA LEU A 19 28.46 -3.86 -11.22
C LEU A 19 28.13 -3.97 -12.73
N ARG A 20 26.94 -4.47 -13.06
CA ARG A 20 26.41 -4.32 -14.42
C ARG A 20 26.22 -2.85 -14.74
N LEU A 21 26.42 -2.45 -16.00
CA LEU A 21 26.34 -1.04 -16.41
C LEU A 21 25.03 -0.38 -15.99
N GLU A 22 23.92 -1.10 -16.12
CA GLU A 22 22.61 -0.58 -15.68
C GLU A 22 22.57 -0.29 -14.18
N GLN A 23 23.14 -1.17 -13.35
CA GLN A 23 23.15 -0.99 -11.89
C GLN A 23 24.04 0.18 -11.49
N PHE A 24 25.21 0.31 -12.12
CA PHE A 24 26.10 1.46 -11.91
C PHE A 24 25.38 2.78 -12.25
N VAL A 25 24.77 2.87 -13.44
CA VAL A 25 24.05 4.06 -13.90
C VAL A 25 22.89 4.40 -12.97
N LEU A 26 22.07 3.41 -12.60
CA LEU A 26 20.93 3.63 -11.71
C LEU A 26 21.41 4.05 -10.30
N PHE A 27 22.51 3.52 -9.80
CA PHE A 27 23.04 3.90 -8.49
C PHE A 27 23.61 5.32 -8.50
N GLU A 28 24.31 5.70 -9.58
CA GLU A 28 24.79 7.07 -9.77
C GLU A 28 23.64 8.08 -9.89
N MET A 29 22.53 7.71 -10.56
CA MET A 29 21.27 8.47 -10.51
C MET A 29 20.73 8.61 -9.08
N ALA A 30 20.85 7.58 -8.26
CA ALA A 30 20.37 7.62 -6.88
C ALA A 30 21.22 8.56 -6.02
N LEU A 31 22.54 8.49 -6.10
CA LEU A 31 23.45 9.44 -5.45
C LEU A 31 23.21 10.88 -5.92
N MET A 32 22.93 11.07 -7.21
CA MET A 32 22.58 12.38 -7.76
C MET A 32 21.33 12.97 -7.10
N ILE A 33 20.29 12.16 -6.89
CA ILE A 33 19.06 12.61 -6.23
C ILE A 33 19.31 12.94 -4.75
N VAL A 34 20.08 12.09 -4.05
CA VAL A 34 20.43 12.34 -2.64
C VAL A 34 21.25 13.62 -2.50
N ASN A 35 22.29 13.82 -3.31
CA ASN A 35 23.13 15.02 -3.29
C ASN A 35 22.36 16.28 -3.69
N ARG A 36 21.38 16.17 -4.60
CA ARG A 36 20.48 17.28 -4.97
C ARG A 36 19.57 17.68 -3.81
N TRP A 37 19.12 16.73 -2.99
CA TRP A 37 18.24 17.00 -1.86
C TRP A 37 19.01 17.56 -0.66
N LYS A 38 20.17 16.99 -0.35
CA LYS A 38 21.05 17.44 0.72
C LYS A 38 22.51 17.30 0.26
N GLN A 39 23.18 18.44 0.10
CA GLN A 39 24.62 18.48 -0.10
C GLN A 39 25.32 17.85 1.11
N ASP A 40 26.42 17.14 0.87
CA ASP A 40 27.16 16.41 1.90
C ASP A 40 26.28 15.45 2.70
N ALA A 41 25.30 14.81 2.05
CA ALA A 41 24.52 13.76 2.68
C ALA A 41 25.40 12.57 3.07
N ASP A 42 25.06 11.91 4.19
CA ASP A 42 25.65 10.63 4.58
C ASP A 42 25.32 9.57 3.53
N ALA A 43 26.35 9.07 2.87
CA ALA A 43 26.27 8.10 1.80
C ALA A 43 25.64 6.79 2.25
N ASN A 44 25.72 6.41 3.53
CA ASN A 44 25.15 5.17 4.06
C ASN A 44 23.64 5.26 4.29
N LYS A 45 23.07 6.48 4.33
CA LYS A 45 21.65 6.75 4.65
C LYS A 45 20.82 7.21 3.44
N GLY A 46 21.42 7.27 2.25
CA GLY A 46 20.74 7.77 1.05
C GLY A 46 19.48 6.98 0.65
N TYR A 47 19.37 5.69 1.01
CA TYR A 47 18.20 4.86 0.73
C TYR A 47 16.89 5.43 1.31
N ILE A 48 16.97 6.19 2.42
CA ILE A 48 15.83 6.81 3.12
C ILE A 48 15.07 7.77 2.21
N VAL A 49 15.74 8.47 1.29
CA VAL A 49 15.08 9.40 0.35
C VAL A 49 14.04 8.67 -0.52
N PHE A 50 14.27 7.40 -0.80
CA PHE A 50 13.43 6.60 -1.68
C PHE A 50 12.32 5.83 -0.94
N THR A 51 12.32 5.80 0.40
CA THR A 51 11.29 5.10 1.20
C THR A 51 9.97 5.87 1.30
N LYS A 52 9.94 7.14 0.84
CA LYS A 52 8.76 8.01 0.78
C LYS A 52 8.24 8.51 2.13
N TYR A 53 8.97 8.30 3.23
CA TYR A 53 8.55 8.81 4.56
C TYR A 53 8.38 10.33 4.59
N GLN A 54 9.12 11.07 3.76
CA GLN A 54 9.00 12.52 3.60
C GLN A 54 7.62 13.01 3.14
N ASN A 55 6.76 12.12 2.63
CA ASN A 55 5.41 12.47 2.20
C ASN A 55 4.39 12.44 3.36
N ILE A 56 4.72 11.79 4.48
CA ILE A 56 3.78 11.66 5.61
C ILE A 56 3.57 13.04 6.24
N GLY A 57 2.30 13.44 6.38
CA GLY A 57 1.91 14.72 6.97
C GLY A 57 2.18 15.96 6.11
N LYS A 58 2.69 15.80 4.89
CA LYS A 58 3.01 16.92 4.00
C LYS A 58 1.74 17.47 3.34
N LYS A 59 1.45 18.76 3.57
CA LYS A 59 0.22 19.43 3.08
C LYS A 59 0.37 20.13 1.73
N GLN A 60 1.60 20.42 1.30
CA GLN A 60 1.90 21.13 0.06
C GLN A 60 3.07 20.46 -0.64
N TYR A 61 2.98 20.35 -1.97
CA TYR A 61 4.00 19.75 -2.81
C TYR A 61 4.67 20.80 -3.69
N VAL A 62 6.00 20.74 -3.78
CA VAL A 62 6.82 21.56 -4.66
C VAL A 62 7.38 20.71 -5.83
N PRO A 63 7.86 21.32 -6.92
CA PRO A 63 8.40 20.56 -8.06
C PRO A 63 9.47 19.52 -7.69
N GLU A 64 10.28 19.78 -6.66
CA GLU A 64 11.29 18.86 -6.13
C GLU A 64 10.68 17.56 -5.60
N ASP A 65 9.47 17.62 -5.01
CA ASP A 65 8.77 16.44 -4.51
C ASP A 65 8.38 15.51 -5.66
N TYR A 66 8.00 16.09 -6.80
CA TYR A 66 7.68 15.32 -8.01
C TYR A 66 8.91 14.57 -8.53
N ILE A 67 10.08 15.21 -8.52
CA ILE A 67 11.35 14.57 -8.91
C ILE A 67 11.63 13.37 -7.98
N ILE A 68 11.51 13.55 -6.67
CA ILE A 68 11.78 12.47 -5.70
C ILE A 68 10.76 11.36 -5.80
N GLN A 69 9.50 11.68 -6.06
CA GLN A 69 8.46 10.68 -6.25
C GLN A 69 8.76 9.82 -7.50
N ASN A 70 9.11 10.45 -8.62
CA ASN A 70 9.51 9.74 -9.83
C ASN A 70 10.80 8.94 -9.63
N ALA A 71 11.79 9.52 -8.94
CA ALA A 71 13.03 8.83 -8.58
C ALA A 71 12.75 7.62 -7.71
N SER A 72 11.86 7.72 -6.72
CA SER A 72 11.47 6.60 -5.86
C SER A 72 10.80 5.47 -6.64
N VAL A 73 10.10 5.77 -7.74
CA VAL A 73 9.49 4.78 -8.63
C VAL A 73 10.53 4.16 -9.57
N CYS A 74 11.38 4.98 -10.19
CA CYS A 74 12.46 4.57 -11.09
C CYS A 74 13.55 3.74 -10.38
N LEU A 75 13.96 4.19 -9.20
CA LEU A 75 15.10 3.70 -8.41
C LEU A 75 14.65 2.80 -7.26
N ARG A 76 13.50 2.15 -7.40
CA ARG A 76 12.85 1.34 -6.34
C ARG A 76 13.77 0.32 -5.67
N LYS A 77 14.74 -0.24 -6.39
CA LYS A 77 15.72 -1.22 -5.84
C LYS A 77 16.54 -0.64 -4.68
N PHE A 78 16.79 0.66 -4.72
CA PHE A 78 17.61 1.39 -3.76
C PHE A 78 16.83 1.90 -2.53
N ARG A 79 15.57 1.49 -2.38
CA ARG A 79 14.83 1.61 -1.11
C ARG A 79 15.31 0.60 -0.07
N SER A 80 15.85 -0.54 -0.52
CA SER A 80 16.41 -1.56 0.37
C SER A 80 17.76 -1.08 0.86
N GLU A 81 17.89 -0.97 2.18
CA GLU A 81 19.16 -0.62 2.84
C GLU A 81 20.29 -1.57 2.43
N LYS A 82 20.03 -2.89 2.43
CA LYS A 82 21.00 -3.89 2.01
C LYS A 82 21.48 -3.66 0.58
N MET A 83 20.55 -3.54 -0.38
CA MET A 83 20.90 -3.28 -1.79
C MET A 83 21.69 -1.98 -1.96
N TRP A 84 21.33 -0.94 -1.20
CA TRP A 84 22.03 0.33 -1.18
C TRP A 84 23.46 0.17 -0.68
N LYS A 85 23.65 -0.38 0.53
CA LYS A 85 24.96 -0.55 1.17
C LYS A 85 25.87 -1.47 0.35
N ASP A 86 25.34 -2.57 -0.18
CA ASP A 86 26.09 -3.50 -1.03
C ASP A 86 26.55 -2.81 -2.32
N THR A 87 25.66 -2.07 -2.99
CA THR A 87 26.02 -1.34 -4.22
C THR A 87 26.98 -0.19 -3.94
N LEU A 88 26.83 0.51 -2.81
CA LEU A 88 27.73 1.57 -2.37
C LEU A 88 29.15 1.05 -2.12
N LYS A 89 29.27 -0.11 -1.45
CA LYS A 89 30.55 -0.78 -1.19
C LYS A 89 31.29 -1.07 -2.49
N GLU A 90 30.57 -1.58 -3.49
CA GLU A 90 31.14 -1.83 -4.82
C GLU A 90 31.51 -0.54 -5.54
N TYR A 91 30.62 0.47 -5.54
CA TYR A 91 30.85 1.78 -6.15
C TYR A 91 32.06 2.54 -5.57
N LYS A 92 32.40 2.29 -4.29
CA LYS A 92 33.58 2.87 -3.62
C LYS A 92 34.91 2.33 -4.15
N LYS A 93 34.95 1.17 -4.81
CA LYS A 93 36.19 0.55 -5.29
C LYS A 93 36.92 1.44 -6.31
N ASP A 94 38.25 1.35 -6.30
CA ASP A 94 39.15 2.16 -7.15
C ASP A 94 38.93 1.91 -8.64
N GLU A 95 38.42 0.73 -9.03
CA GLU A 95 38.06 0.41 -10.41
C GLU A 95 37.05 1.41 -11.01
N TYR A 96 36.18 2.00 -10.19
CA TYR A 96 35.21 3.01 -10.62
C TYR A 96 35.73 4.45 -10.50
N ALA A 97 36.88 4.69 -9.86
CA ALA A 97 37.35 6.04 -9.53
C ALA A 97 37.49 6.94 -10.76
N GLY A 98 37.92 6.40 -11.90
CA GLY A 98 38.10 7.15 -13.15
C GLY A 98 36.79 7.53 -13.87
N ILE A 99 35.67 6.88 -13.53
CA ILE A 99 34.40 7.04 -14.26
C ILE A 99 33.24 7.53 -13.39
N ARG A 100 33.32 7.37 -12.06
CA ARG A 100 32.26 7.74 -11.11
C ARG A 100 32.12 9.26 -10.95
N LEU A 101 30.88 9.75 -10.95
CA LEU A 101 30.53 11.15 -10.76
C LEU A 101 30.66 11.60 -9.30
N TYR A 102 30.45 10.69 -8.35
CA TYR A 102 30.49 10.98 -6.91
C TYR A 102 31.61 10.22 -6.24
N ASP A 103 32.44 10.92 -5.47
CA ASP A 103 33.34 10.31 -4.50
C ASP A 103 32.65 10.24 -3.14
N ILE A 104 33.07 9.28 -2.31
CA ILE A 104 32.62 9.18 -0.92
C ILE A 104 33.81 9.46 -0.01
N THR A 105 33.83 10.64 0.60
CA THR A 105 34.90 11.08 1.53
C THR A 105 34.29 11.26 2.91
N GLU A 106 34.84 10.60 3.94
CA GLU A 106 34.30 10.65 5.30
C GLU A 106 32.79 10.32 5.38
N ASP A 107 32.38 9.31 4.60
CA ASP A 107 30.98 8.92 4.41
C ASP A 107 30.06 10.01 3.83
N ARG A 108 30.60 11.10 3.29
CA ARG A 108 29.85 12.16 2.59
C ARG A 108 29.90 11.96 1.09
N ILE A 109 28.77 12.22 0.42
CA ILE A 109 28.70 12.23 -1.05
C ILE A 109 29.29 13.55 -1.56
N VAL A 110 30.40 13.48 -2.29
CA VAL A 110 31.07 14.64 -2.88
C VAL A 110 31.06 14.52 -4.40
N GLU A 111 30.61 15.58 -5.09
CA GLU A 111 30.54 15.59 -6.54
C GLU A 111 31.90 15.93 -7.17
N LYS A 112 32.33 15.14 -8.17
CA LYS A 112 33.53 15.44 -8.96
C LYS A 112 33.29 16.56 -9.96
N ASN A 113 34.35 17.31 -10.24
CA ASN A 113 34.35 18.28 -11.33
C ASN A 113 34.15 17.58 -12.68
N THR A 114 33.12 18.01 -13.43
CA THR A 114 32.67 17.35 -14.67
C THR A 114 33.61 17.55 -15.86
N GLY A 115 34.56 18.50 -15.79
CA GLY A 115 35.47 18.83 -16.90
C GLY A 115 36.34 17.67 -17.41
N ASN A 116 36.67 16.70 -16.55
CA ASN A 116 37.49 15.53 -16.89
C ASN A 116 36.69 14.21 -16.81
N LEU A 117 35.39 14.29 -16.54
CA LEU A 117 34.55 13.11 -16.47
C LEU A 117 34.09 12.70 -17.86
N VAL A 118 34.22 11.41 -18.10
CA VAL A 118 33.66 10.75 -19.26
C VAL A 118 32.16 11.04 -19.35
N TYR A 119 31.57 11.28 -20.53
CA TYR A 119 30.11 11.51 -20.66
C TYR A 119 29.59 12.62 -19.70
N ALA A 120 30.12 13.84 -19.83
CA ALA A 120 29.80 14.99 -18.96
C ALA A 120 28.30 15.36 -18.90
N ALA A 121 27.55 15.16 -19.99
CA ALA A 121 26.12 15.47 -20.05
C ALA A 121 25.22 14.52 -19.23
N ARG A 122 25.78 13.47 -18.60
CA ARG A 122 25.02 12.40 -17.94
C ARG A 122 24.01 12.89 -16.90
N LYS A 123 24.29 13.95 -16.13
CA LYS A 123 23.34 14.48 -15.12
C LYS A 123 22.03 14.94 -15.74
N LYS A 124 22.11 15.64 -16.88
CA LYS A 124 20.92 16.07 -17.64
C LYS A 124 20.15 14.86 -18.15
N ASP A 125 20.85 13.90 -18.75
CA ASP A 125 20.24 12.69 -19.29
C ASP A 125 19.62 11.82 -18.19
N TYR A 126 20.25 11.76 -17.01
CA TYR A 126 19.75 11.09 -15.82
C TYR A 126 18.46 11.72 -15.31
N LEU A 127 18.44 13.05 -15.16
CA LEU A 127 17.26 13.78 -14.72
C LEU A 127 16.12 13.65 -15.73
N CYS A 128 16.41 13.79 -17.03
CA CYS A 128 15.43 13.57 -18.09
C CYS A 128 14.85 12.15 -18.02
N TYR A 129 15.69 11.15 -17.82
CA TYR A 129 15.23 9.76 -17.69
C TYR A 129 14.35 9.54 -16.46
N ILE A 130 14.70 10.12 -15.30
CA ILE A 130 13.88 10.03 -14.08
C ILE A 130 12.53 10.72 -14.29
N LEU A 131 12.53 11.93 -14.86
CA LEU A 131 11.32 12.71 -15.09
C LEU A 131 10.40 12.08 -16.14
N SER A 132 10.97 11.48 -17.18
CA SER A 132 10.24 10.76 -18.23
C SER A 132 10.01 9.29 -17.89
N TYR A 133 10.37 8.84 -16.68
CA TYR A 133 10.29 7.42 -16.34
C TYR A 133 8.84 6.98 -16.26
N SER A 134 8.41 6.23 -17.27
CA SER A 134 7.18 5.47 -17.23
C SER A 134 7.53 3.99 -17.16
N ARG A 135 6.89 3.27 -16.22
CA ARG A 135 7.01 1.82 -16.19
C ARG A 135 6.18 1.27 -17.36
N SER A 136 6.84 0.99 -18.49
CA SER A 136 6.22 0.20 -19.55
C SER A 136 5.84 -1.15 -18.97
N ARG A 137 4.54 -1.39 -18.82
CA ARG A 137 3.99 -2.73 -18.63
C ARG A 137 3.59 -3.16 -20.01
N ASP A 138 4.45 -3.90 -20.67
CA ASP A 138 4.06 -4.65 -21.85
C ASP A 138 3.75 -6.08 -21.37
N LYS A 139 2.47 -6.46 -21.48
CA LYS A 139 2.05 -7.84 -21.26
C LYS A 139 1.48 -8.35 -22.57
N ARG A 140 2.11 -9.40 -23.08
CA ARG A 140 1.70 -10.10 -24.30
C ARG A 140 0.62 -11.11 -23.99
N TYR A 141 -0.28 -11.32 -24.93
CA TYR A 141 -1.20 -12.45 -24.86
C TYR A 141 -0.43 -13.76 -25.09
N ALA A 142 -0.89 -14.83 -24.45
CA ALA A 142 -0.43 -16.16 -24.75
C ALA A 142 -0.97 -16.55 -26.14
N THR A 143 -0.10 -17.14 -26.95
CA THR A 143 -0.40 -17.60 -28.31
C THR A 143 -0.34 -19.13 -28.33
N HIS A 144 -0.17 -19.73 -29.51
CA HIS A 144 0.09 -21.16 -29.62
C HIS A 144 1.29 -21.61 -28.76
N GLY A 145 1.12 -22.70 -28.02
CA GLY A 145 2.19 -23.34 -27.25
C GLY A 145 1.77 -23.84 -25.87
N THR A 146 2.73 -24.41 -25.14
CA THR A 146 2.52 -24.94 -23.79
C THR A 146 2.81 -23.87 -22.74
N TYR A 147 1.87 -23.70 -21.81
CA TYR A 147 1.93 -22.76 -20.70
C TYR A 147 1.68 -23.47 -19.39
N ARG A 148 2.15 -22.85 -18.30
CA ARG A 148 1.91 -23.27 -16.93
C ARG A 148 1.15 -22.21 -16.16
N TYR A 149 0.30 -22.61 -15.21
CA TYR A 149 -0.19 -21.72 -14.15
C TYR A 149 -0.24 -22.43 -12.80
N PHE A 150 -0.47 -21.65 -11.75
CA PHE A 150 -0.58 -22.14 -10.38
C PHE A 150 -2.04 -22.34 -9.99
N ASN A 151 -2.38 -23.53 -9.50
CA ASN A 151 -3.69 -23.86 -8.92
C ASN A 151 -3.48 -24.56 -7.58
N LYS A 152 -3.86 -23.92 -6.48
CA LYS A 152 -3.64 -24.43 -5.12
C LYS A 152 -4.47 -25.68 -4.77
N ASN A 153 -5.50 -25.98 -5.55
CA ASN A 153 -6.44 -27.08 -5.30
C ASN A 153 -5.88 -28.45 -5.75
N ASN A 154 -4.72 -28.48 -6.41
CA ASN A 154 -4.06 -29.69 -6.89
C ASN A 154 -2.76 -29.96 -6.13
N GLU A 155 -2.38 -31.23 -5.97
CA GLU A 155 -1.17 -31.64 -5.23
C GLU A 155 0.11 -31.03 -5.82
N GLU A 156 0.29 -31.15 -7.14
CA GLU A 156 1.46 -30.59 -7.84
C GLU A 156 1.43 -29.04 -7.91
N LYS A 157 0.27 -28.44 -7.67
CA LYS A 157 -0.05 -27.00 -7.73
C LYS A 157 0.29 -26.28 -9.05
N GLN A 158 0.99 -26.93 -9.97
CA GLN A 158 1.42 -26.40 -11.25
C GLN A 158 0.73 -27.18 -12.37
N ILE A 159 -0.16 -26.49 -13.07
CA ILE A 159 -0.95 -27.08 -14.14
C ILE A 159 -0.33 -26.68 -15.47
N TYR A 160 -0.24 -27.63 -16.40
CA TYR A 160 0.28 -27.43 -17.75
C TYR A 160 -0.83 -27.58 -18.78
N ILE A 161 -1.02 -26.55 -19.59
CA ILE A 161 -2.03 -26.51 -20.65
C ILE A 161 -1.38 -26.20 -21.99
N THR A 162 -1.98 -26.70 -23.07
CA THR A 162 -1.54 -26.44 -24.44
C THR A 162 -2.58 -25.62 -25.17
N LEU A 163 -2.17 -24.46 -25.67
CA LEU A 163 -3.00 -23.59 -26.49
C LEU A 163 -2.75 -23.92 -27.96
N ASN A 164 -3.81 -24.30 -28.67
CA ASN A 164 -3.73 -24.66 -30.09
C ASN A 164 -4.13 -23.50 -31.01
N GLU A 165 -4.86 -22.51 -30.50
CA GLU A 165 -5.43 -21.41 -31.29
C GLU A 165 -4.52 -20.18 -31.29
N GLU A 166 -4.39 -19.55 -32.46
CA GLU A 166 -3.93 -18.17 -32.56
C GLU A 166 -5.14 -17.26 -32.46
N LEU A 167 -5.23 -16.52 -31.34
CA LEU A 167 -6.26 -15.52 -31.13
C LEU A 167 -5.66 -14.14 -31.38
N ASP A 168 -6.37 -13.33 -32.17
CA ASP A 168 -5.95 -11.96 -32.48
C ASP A 168 -5.83 -11.13 -31.19
N GLU A 169 -4.77 -10.31 -31.10
CA GLU A 169 -4.64 -9.35 -30.01
C GLU A 169 -5.73 -8.28 -30.12
N MET A 170 -6.75 -8.39 -29.28
CA MET A 170 -7.70 -7.29 -29.07
C MET A 170 -7.08 -6.27 -28.10
N ILE A 171 -6.64 -5.13 -28.63
CA ILE A 171 -6.08 -4.04 -27.82
C ILE A 171 -7.23 -3.12 -27.38
N CYS A 172 -7.69 -3.28 -26.13
CA CYS A 172 -8.49 -2.25 -25.46
C CYS A 172 -7.57 -1.37 -24.62
N ASP A 173 -6.97 -0.34 -25.23
CA ASP A 173 -6.26 0.71 -24.49
C ASP A 173 -7.14 1.94 -24.39
N VAL A 174 -7.62 2.22 -23.17
CA VAL A 174 -8.33 3.47 -22.87
C VAL A 174 -7.31 4.60 -22.83
N LYS A 175 -7.55 5.67 -23.60
CA LYS A 175 -6.71 6.87 -23.58
C LYS A 175 -6.60 7.42 -22.16
N ARG A 176 -5.38 7.69 -21.73
CA ARG A 176 -5.04 8.23 -20.42
C ARG A 176 -4.61 9.67 -20.53
N GLY A 177 -4.98 10.44 -19.51
CA GLY A 177 -4.65 11.85 -19.48
C GLY A 177 -5.58 12.65 -20.36
N GLY A 178 -5.79 13.89 -19.94
CA GLY A 178 -6.71 14.82 -20.54
C GLY A 178 -6.55 16.16 -19.84
N GLU A 179 -7.26 17.16 -20.36
CA GLU A 179 -7.34 18.47 -19.74
C GLU A 179 -7.84 18.37 -18.29
N PRO A 180 -7.54 19.37 -17.44
CA PRO A 180 -8.17 19.51 -16.14
C PRO A 180 -9.69 19.36 -16.25
N ARG A 181 -10.30 18.62 -15.31
CA ARG A 181 -11.75 18.37 -15.34
C ARG A 181 -12.46 19.70 -15.21
N LYS A 182 -13.45 19.92 -16.08
CA LYS A 182 -14.33 21.09 -15.99
C LYS A 182 -15.29 20.89 -14.83
N ARG A 183 -15.65 21.99 -14.18
CA ARG A 183 -16.73 22.03 -13.19
C ARG A 183 -18.00 21.42 -13.79
N ILE A 184 -18.66 20.55 -13.03
CA ILE A 184 -19.98 20.01 -13.40
C ILE A 184 -21.03 20.75 -12.61
N VAL A 185 -22.02 21.31 -13.30
CA VAL A 185 -23.15 22.01 -12.69
C VAL A 185 -24.41 21.22 -13.01
N ILE A 186 -25.22 20.98 -11.98
CA ILE A 186 -26.49 20.27 -12.09
C ILE A 186 -27.55 21.13 -11.40
N THR A 187 -28.59 21.54 -12.11
CA THR A 187 -29.64 22.39 -11.53
C THR A 187 -30.61 21.55 -10.67
N MET A 188 -31.36 22.21 -9.78
CA MET A 188 -32.40 21.51 -9.02
C MET A 188 -33.51 20.95 -9.93
N GLU A 189 -33.81 21.62 -11.04
CA GLU A 189 -34.76 21.16 -12.07
C GLU A 189 -34.26 19.86 -12.71
N GLU A 190 -33.00 19.82 -13.14
CA GLU A 190 -32.39 18.60 -13.72
C GLU A 190 -32.39 17.41 -12.75
N LEU A 191 -32.23 17.66 -11.43
CA LEU A 191 -32.34 16.60 -10.42
C LEU A 191 -33.76 16.06 -10.32
N LEU A 192 -34.76 16.93 -10.35
CA LEU A 192 -36.16 16.54 -10.25
C LEU A 192 -36.60 15.78 -11.51
N ASP A 193 -36.26 16.29 -12.69
CA ASP A 193 -36.57 15.64 -13.98
C ASP A 193 -35.96 14.24 -14.05
N ALA A 194 -34.68 14.11 -13.67
CA ALA A 194 -34.01 12.81 -13.61
C ALA A 194 -34.64 11.85 -12.60
N ALA A 195 -35.10 12.36 -11.46
CA ALA A 195 -35.79 11.55 -10.46
C ALA A 195 -37.17 11.08 -10.93
N GLU A 196 -37.88 11.91 -11.69
CA GLU A 196 -39.14 11.54 -12.35
C GLU A 196 -38.89 10.47 -13.42
N GLU A 197 -37.87 10.62 -14.26
CA GLU A 197 -37.51 9.60 -15.26
C GLU A 197 -37.14 8.25 -14.60
N ILE A 198 -36.43 8.29 -13.47
CA ILE A 198 -36.16 7.09 -12.66
C ILE A 198 -37.48 6.45 -12.18
N GLN A 199 -38.43 7.25 -11.71
CA GLN A 199 -39.74 6.76 -11.25
C GLN A 199 -40.57 6.16 -12.39
N GLU A 200 -40.46 6.70 -13.61
CA GLU A 200 -41.10 6.14 -14.81
C GLU A 200 -40.49 4.78 -15.19
N LYS A 201 -39.16 4.68 -15.22
CA LYS A 201 -38.44 3.43 -15.52
C LYS A 201 -38.63 2.36 -14.44
N ARG A 202 -38.75 2.79 -13.19
CA ARG A 202 -38.91 1.91 -12.02
C ARG A 202 -40.08 2.38 -11.16
N PRO A 203 -41.32 1.96 -11.48
CA PRO A 203 -42.49 2.32 -10.69
C PRO A 203 -42.32 1.97 -9.22
N GLY A 204 -42.63 2.93 -8.34
CA GLY A 204 -42.46 2.79 -6.88
C GLY A 204 -41.09 3.19 -6.34
N ASP A 205 -40.14 3.60 -7.19
CA ASP A 205 -38.87 4.16 -6.74
C ASP A 205 -39.08 5.42 -5.87
N PRO A 206 -38.42 5.54 -4.70
CA PRO A 206 -38.66 6.64 -3.78
C PRO A 206 -37.95 7.95 -4.15
N CYS A 207 -37.07 7.99 -5.18
CA CYS A 207 -36.19 9.13 -5.45
C CYS A 207 -36.94 10.42 -5.71
N ALA A 208 -37.92 10.41 -6.63
CA ALA A 208 -38.72 11.60 -6.94
C ALA A 208 -39.48 12.13 -5.72
N ARG A 209 -40.13 11.24 -4.96
CA ARG A 209 -40.86 11.61 -3.74
C ARG A 209 -39.93 12.25 -2.71
N ILE A 210 -38.79 11.63 -2.44
CA ILE A 210 -37.83 12.12 -1.44
C ILE A 210 -37.25 13.47 -1.88
N LEU A 211 -36.83 13.62 -3.14
CA LEU A 211 -36.26 14.88 -3.63
C LEU A 211 -37.26 16.04 -3.64
N LYS A 212 -38.52 15.79 -3.98
CA LYS A 212 -39.59 16.82 -3.92
C LYS A 212 -39.84 17.33 -2.50
N THR A 213 -39.68 16.47 -1.49
CA THR A 213 -39.88 16.84 -0.09
C THR A 213 -38.61 17.36 0.61
N ASN A 214 -37.44 17.11 0.02
CA ASN A 214 -36.17 17.47 0.62
C ASN A 214 -35.77 18.90 0.27
N VAL A 215 -35.07 19.54 1.21
CA VAL A 215 -34.52 20.88 1.02
C VAL A 215 -33.00 20.79 0.98
N ILE A 216 -32.42 21.10 -0.18
CA ILE A 216 -30.97 21.20 -0.35
C ILE A 216 -30.53 22.64 -0.09
N LYS A 217 -29.57 22.82 0.81
CA LYS A 217 -29.01 24.12 1.18
C LYS A 217 -27.54 24.18 0.81
N ALA A 218 -27.10 25.32 0.29
CA ALA A 218 -25.71 25.60 0.02
C ALA A 218 -25.10 26.37 1.21
N VAL A 219 -23.87 26.01 1.57
CA VAL A 219 -23.09 26.75 2.58
C VAL A 219 -21.96 27.47 1.87
N LYS A 220 -22.04 28.80 1.77
CA LYS A 220 -21.02 29.65 1.15
C LYS A 220 -20.53 30.68 2.16
N ASN A 221 -19.23 30.69 2.45
CA ASN A 221 -18.60 31.61 3.41
C ASN A 221 -19.29 31.66 4.79
N GLY A 222 -19.76 30.50 5.29
CA GLY A 222 -20.49 30.39 6.55
C GLY A 222 -21.96 30.83 6.51
N SER A 223 -22.45 31.36 5.39
CA SER A 223 -23.86 31.66 5.16
C SER A 223 -24.59 30.47 4.54
N VAL A 224 -25.85 30.26 4.96
CA VAL A 224 -26.70 29.17 4.48
C VAL A 224 -27.80 29.76 3.59
N SER A 225 -27.89 29.30 2.36
CA SER A 225 -28.94 29.67 1.41
C SER A 225 -29.58 28.42 0.79
N MET A 226 -30.75 28.58 0.16
CA MET A 226 -31.30 27.51 -0.68
C MET A 226 -30.35 27.26 -1.86
N ALA A 227 -30.17 26.00 -2.24
CA ALA A 227 -29.39 25.64 -3.41
C ALA A 227 -30.27 25.72 -4.67
N GLU A 228 -29.85 26.51 -5.65
CA GLU A 228 -30.45 26.53 -7.00
C GLU A 228 -29.79 25.50 -7.93
N GLN A 229 -28.53 25.18 -7.64
CA GLN A 229 -27.71 24.22 -8.39
C GLN A 229 -26.69 23.55 -7.46
N LEU A 230 -26.31 22.33 -7.82
CA LEU A 230 -25.19 21.60 -7.27
C LEU A 230 -23.98 21.76 -8.19
N GLU A 231 -22.88 22.24 -7.62
CA GLU A 231 -21.60 22.40 -8.32
C GLU A 231 -20.62 21.34 -7.82
N LEU A 232 -20.23 20.42 -8.70
CA LEU A 232 -19.17 19.45 -8.45
C LEU A 232 -17.86 20.04 -8.99
N ASP A 233 -17.09 20.64 -8.09
CA ASP A 233 -15.77 21.22 -8.37
C ASP A 233 -14.79 20.83 -7.25
N ARG A 234 -13.72 20.13 -7.61
CA ARG A 234 -12.72 19.58 -6.67
C ARG A 234 -13.33 18.66 -5.61
N VAL A 235 -13.49 19.15 -4.38
CA VAL A 235 -13.98 18.39 -3.22
C VAL A 235 -15.22 19.09 -2.70
N VAL A 236 -16.33 18.37 -2.64
CA VAL A 236 -17.63 18.85 -2.19
C VAL A 236 -18.14 17.91 -1.10
N ASN A 237 -18.49 18.48 0.05
CA ASN A 237 -19.03 17.72 1.18
C ASN A 237 -20.54 17.92 1.26
N ILE A 238 -21.29 16.82 1.27
CA ILE A 238 -22.74 16.83 1.45
C ILE A 238 -23.03 16.27 2.83
N VAL A 239 -23.57 17.10 3.71
CA VAL A 239 -23.85 16.74 5.11
C VAL A 239 -25.36 16.67 5.32
N GLY A 240 -25.82 15.64 6.04
CA GLY A 240 -27.22 15.46 6.40
C GLY A 240 -27.38 14.34 7.41
N MET A 241 -28.46 14.39 8.19
CA MET A 241 -28.79 13.34 9.17
C MET A 241 -28.95 11.96 8.51
N VAL A 242 -28.92 10.91 9.32
CA VAL A 242 -29.28 9.56 8.86
C VAL A 242 -30.71 9.58 8.33
N GLY A 243 -30.94 9.00 7.16
CA GLY A 243 -32.24 9.03 6.50
C GLY A 243 -32.60 10.33 5.76
N ALA A 244 -31.71 11.34 5.73
CA ALA A 244 -31.97 12.61 5.02
C ALA A 244 -32.00 12.51 3.48
N GLY A 245 -31.85 11.32 2.90
CA GLY A 245 -31.87 11.11 1.45
C GLY A 245 -30.53 11.38 0.74
N LYS A 246 -29.38 11.26 1.45
CA LYS A 246 -28.04 11.41 0.84
C LYS A 246 -27.80 10.38 -0.26
N THR A 247 -28.08 9.11 0.00
CA THR A 247 -27.97 8.03 -0.99
C THR A 247 -28.95 8.21 -2.14
N THR A 248 -30.15 8.77 -1.88
CA THR A 248 -31.10 9.14 -2.94
C THR A 248 -30.52 10.20 -3.87
N LEU A 249 -29.91 11.26 -3.31
CA LEU A 249 -29.23 12.28 -4.08
C LEU A 249 -28.08 11.69 -4.91
N LEU A 250 -27.27 10.80 -4.31
CA LEU A 250 -26.20 10.08 -4.99
C LEU A 250 -26.73 9.29 -6.20
N LYS A 251 -27.84 8.56 -6.04
CA LYS A 251 -28.47 7.77 -7.13
C LYS A 251 -28.84 8.64 -8.32
N VAL A 252 -29.53 9.75 -8.05
CA VAL A 252 -30.00 10.67 -9.09
C VAL A 252 -28.82 11.38 -9.77
N LEU A 253 -27.82 11.82 -9.00
CA LEU A 253 -26.59 12.41 -9.55
C LEU A 253 -25.83 11.44 -10.45
N ALA A 254 -25.64 10.19 -10.01
CA ALA A 254 -24.96 9.17 -10.79
C ALA A 254 -25.72 8.84 -12.09
N TYR A 255 -27.04 8.78 -12.03
CA TYR A 255 -27.89 8.60 -13.21
C TYR A 255 -27.71 9.74 -14.22
N ILE A 256 -27.77 11.01 -13.79
CA ILE A 256 -27.52 12.18 -14.66
C ILE A 256 -26.12 12.12 -15.28
N LEU A 257 -25.10 11.72 -14.51
CA LEU A 257 -23.73 11.62 -15.00
C LEU A 257 -23.59 10.54 -16.07
N ASP A 258 -24.25 9.39 -15.93
CA ASP A 258 -24.30 8.36 -16.98
C ASP A 258 -24.97 8.87 -18.26
N GLN A 259 -26.09 9.59 -18.15
CA GLN A 259 -26.76 10.20 -19.30
C GLN A 259 -25.86 11.22 -20.02
N ARG A 260 -25.08 11.99 -19.25
CA ARG A 260 -24.08 12.94 -19.77
C ARG A 260 -22.80 12.28 -20.28
N LYS A 261 -22.73 10.93 -20.30
CA LYS A 261 -21.52 10.15 -20.66
C LYS A 261 -20.29 10.58 -19.85
N LYS A 262 -20.53 10.93 -18.59
CA LYS A 262 -19.51 11.26 -17.60
C LYS A 262 -19.14 10.01 -16.83
N ARG A 263 -17.85 9.88 -16.55
CA ARG A 263 -17.32 8.74 -15.81
C ARG A 263 -17.36 9.01 -14.31
N ALA A 264 -18.24 8.34 -13.59
CA ALA A 264 -18.34 8.43 -12.14
C ALA A 264 -17.92 7.11 -11.47
N VAL A 265 -17.24 7.24 -10.33
CA VAL A 265 -16.92 6.10 -9.45
C VAL A 265 -17.70 6.27 -8.16
N ILE A 266 -18.41 5.24 -7.71
CA ILE A 266 -19.11 5.22 -6.42
C ILE A 266 -18.38 4.25 -5.51
N VAL A 267 -17.93 4.75 -4.36
CA VAL A 267 -17.23 3.99 -3.34
C VAL A 267 -18.19 3.75 -2.17
N THR A 268 -18.50 2.48 -1.92
CA THR A 268 -19.38 2.03 -0.83
C THR A 268 -18.59 1.30 0.25
N ASP A 269 -19.24 0.98 1.37
CA ASP A 269 -18.61 0.29 2.50
C ASP A 269 -18.54 -1.22 2.23
N THR A 270 -19.65 -1.81 1.76
CA THR A 270 -19.77 -3.27 1.63
C THR A 270 -19.94 -3.76 0.19
N VAL A 271 -19.60 -5.03 -0.05
CA VAL A 271 -19.82 -5.69 -1.35
C VAL A 271 -21.31 -5.87 -1.65
N ALA A 272 -22.15 -6.07 -0.63
CA ALA A 272 -23.60 -6.14 -0.80
C ALA A 272 -24.15 -4.83 -1.39
N GLU A 273 -23.73 -3.68 -0.86
CA GLU A 273 -24.12 -2.36 -1.40
C GLU A 273 -23.63 -2.17 -2.85
N VAL A 274 -22.44 -2.68 -3.20
CA VAL A 274 -21.93 -2.62 -4.59
C VAL A 274 -22.91 -3.29 -5.54
N PHE A 275 -23.35 -4.52 -5.22
CA PHE A 275 -24.25 -5.26 -6.10
C PHE A 275 -25.68 -4.72 -6.10
N GLN A 276 -26.18 -4.24 -4.95
CA GLN A 276 -27.48 -3.57 -4.87
C GLN A 276 -27.53 -2.32 -5.74
N LEU A 277 -26.49 -1.46 -5.67
CA LEU A 277 -26.41 -0.29 -6.55
C LEU A 277 -26.18 -0.68 -8.01
N TYR A 278 -25.39 -1.72 -8.27
CA TYR A 278 -25.17 -2.21 -9.62
C TYR A 278 -26.49 -2.66 -10.27
N GLN A 279 -27.26 -3.54 -9.63
CA GLN A 279 -28.58 -3.98 -10.11
C GLN A 279 -29.54 -2.80 -10.25
N TYR A 280 -29.48 -1.84 -9.31
CA TYR A 280 -30.27 -0.61 -9.38
C TYR A 280 -30.01 0.17 -10.68
N PHE A 281 -28.76 0.54 -10.95
CA PHE A 281 -28.40 1.30 -12.15
C PHE A 281 -28.56 0.48 -13.43
N ARG A 282 -28.33 -0.83 -13.35
CA ARG A 282 -28.54 -1.74 -14.49
C ARG A 282 -30.01 -1.78 -14.90
N SER A 283 -30.93 -1.84 -13.94
CA SER A 283 -32.38 -1.77 -14.19
C SER A 283 -32.84 -0.46 -14.84
N LEU A 284 -32.06 0.62 -14.69
CA LEU A 284 -32.30 1.92 -15.32
C LEU A 284 -31.66 2.05 -16.72
N GLY A 285 -30.97 1.00 -17.19
CA GLY A 285 -30.26 0.98 -18.47
C GLY A 285 -28.91 1.68 -18.45
N CYS A 286 -28.35 1.97 -17.27
CA CYS A 286 -27.05 2.65 -17.16
C CYS A 286 -25.89 1.73 -17.58
N GLN A 287 -24.81 2.34 -18.06
CA GLN A 287 -23.57 1.63 -18.36
C GLN A 287 -22.71 1.52 -17.08
N CYS A 288 -23.13 0.65 -16.16
CA CYS A 288 -22.48 0.43 -14.88
C CYS A 288 -21.70 -0.88 -14.80
N SER A 289 -20.63 -0.91 -14.00
CA SER A 289 -19.83 -2.10 -13.71
C SER A 289 -19.52 -2.21 -12.22
N PRO A 290 -19.69 -3.39 -11.60
CA PRO A 290 -19.23 -3.64 -10.25
C PRO A 290 -17.72 -3.97 -10.27
N LEU A 291 -16.98 -3.46 -9.30
CA LEU A 291 -15.57 -3.77 -9.12
C LEU A 291 -15.26 -4.14 -7.67
N ILE A 292 -14.93 -5.41 -7.45
CA ILE A 292 -14.57 -5.94 -6.13
C ILE A 292 -13.24 -6.71 -6.17
N GLY A 293 -12.68 -6.97 -4.99
CA GLY A 293 -11.47 -7.79 -4.84
C GLY A 293 -11.68 -9.23 -5.29
N LYS A 294 -10.61 -9.86 -5.80
CA LYS A 294 -10.63 -11.26 -6.25
C LYS A 294 -10.45 -12.29 -5.13
N ALA A 295 -9.66 -11.96 -4.10
CA ALA A 295 -9.21 -12.93 -3.10
C ALA A 295 -10.37 -13.55 -2.29
N GLU A 296 -11.39 -12.74 -2.00
CA GLU A 296 -12.51 -13.10 -1.15
C GLU A 296 -13.77 -13.44 -1.96
N ARG A 297 -13.62 -13.82 -3.23
CA ARG A 297 -14.77 -14.03 -4.13
C ARG A 297 -15.75 -15.09 -3.63
N VAL A 298 -15.25 -16.20 -3.10
CA VAL A 298 -16.08 -17.26 -2.50
C VAL A 298 -16.86 -16.75 -1.28
N LYS A 299 -16.22 -15.93 -0.44
CA LYS A 299 -16.89 -15.29 0.70
C LYS A 299 -18.03 -14.38 0.23
N TYR A 300 -17.81 -13.59 -0.82
CA TYR A 300 -18.84 -12.70 -1.37
C TYR A 300 -20.00 -13.46 -2.00
N ILE A 301 -19.74 -14.58 -2.68
CA ILE A 301 -20.79 -15.48 -3.18
C ILE A 301 -21.70 -15.89 -2.03
N ASN A 302 -21.12 -16.42 -0.94
CA ASN A 302 -21.89 -16.88 0.22
C ASN A 302 -22.66 -15.75 0.93
N GLN A 303 -22.18 -14.51 0.86
CA GLN A 303 -22.85 -13.34 1.45
C GLN A 303 -24.03 -12.81 0.63
N LEU A 304 -24.05 -13.10 -0.68
CA LEU A 304 -25.03 -12.56 -1.62
C LEU A 304 -26.15 -13.55 -1.94
N ILE A 305 -25.96 -14.83 -1.63
CA ILE A 305 -27.04 -15.82 -1.68
C ILE A 305 -28.05 -15.48 -0.58
N GLY A 306 -29.31 -15.32 -0.94
CA GLY A 306 -30.38 -15.04 0.03
C GLY A 306 -30.54 -16.18 1.04
N GLU A 307 -31.06 -15.88 2.24
CA GLU A 307 -31.22 -16.89 3.32
C GLU A 307 -32.07 -18.10 2.91
N GLU A 308 -32.96 -17.93 1.93
CA GLU A 308 -33.85 -18.97 1.38
C GLU A 308 -33.52 -19.35 -0.07
N GLU A 309 -32.40 -18.89 -0.62
CA GLU A 309 -32.00 -19.14 -2.01
C GLU A 309 -30.84 -20.15 -2.07
N ASP A 310 -30.84 -21.02 -3.07
CA ASP A 310 -29.76 -22.00 -3.29
C ASP A 310 -28.70 -21.48 -4.28
N TYR A 311 -28.99 -20.38 -4.99
CA TYR A 311 -28.17 -19.85 -6.08
C TYR A 311 -28.20 -18.33 -6.12
N LEU A 312 -27.18 -17.74 -6.74
CA LEU A 312 -27.12 -16.30 -6.99
C LEU A 312 -28.05 -15.89 -8.14
N ASP A 313 -28.54 -14.65 -8.06
CA ASP A 313 -29.16 -13.95 -9.19
C ASP A 313 -28.32 -14.05 -10.47
N GLU A 314 -28.98 -14.21 -11.62
CA GLU A 314 -28.33 -14.47 -12.91
C GLU A 314 -27.29 -13.39 -13.25
N GLU A 315 -27.62 -12.11 -13.05
CA GLU A 315 -26.73 -11.01 -13.37
C GLU A 315 -25.48 -11.00 -12.47
N ILE A 316 -25.64 -11.30 -11.19
CA ILE A 316 -24.53 -11.39 -10.23
C ILE A 316 -23.68 -12.63 -10.53
N SER A 317 -24.31 -13.75 -10.88
CA SER A 317 -23.63 -15.00 -11.22
C SER A 317 -22.67 -14.83 -12.40
N GLY A 318 -23.05 -14.02 -13.40
CA GLY A 318 -22.22 -13.67 -14.55
C GLY A 318 -20.90 -12.98 -14.22
N TYR A 319 -20.74 -12.54 -12.97
CA TYR A 319 -19.54 -11.90 -12.46
C TYR A 319 -18.78 -12.71 -11.41
N LEU A 320 -19.50 -13.46 -10.57
CA LEU A 320 -18.92 -14.12 -9.41
C LEU A 320 -18.63 -15.61 -9.60
N THR A 321 -19.45 -16.31 -10.37
CA THR A 321 -19.41 -17.79 -10.50
C THR A 321 -19.03 -18.23 -11.92
N THR A 322 -18.21 -17.44 -12.59
CA THR A 322 -17.79 -17.72 -13.97
C THR A 322 -16.70 -18.78 -14.03
N ASN A 323 -16.87 -19.78 -14.90
CA ASN A 323 -15.86 -20.81 -15.12
C ASN A 323 -14.64 -20.27 -15.90
N CYS A 324 -13.45 -20.80 -15.60
CA CYS A 324 -12.22 -20.43 -16.28
C CYS A 324 -12.03 -21.26 -17.57
N LEU A 325 -12.04 -20.59 -18.73
CA LEU A 325 -11.83 -21.25 -20.03
C LEU A 325 -10.46 -21.92 -20.17
N ILE A 326 -9.42 -21.36 -19.51
CA ILE A 326 -8.07 -21.94 -19.53
C ILE A 326 -7.98 -23.19 -18.66
N ASP A 327 -8.68 -23.17 -17.53
CA ASP A 327 -8.71 -24.31 -16.60
C ASP A 327 -9.46 -25.49 -17.23
N GLY A 328 -10.50 -25.22 -18.04
CA GLY A 328 -11.17 -26.24 -18.84
C GLY A 328 -10.32 -26.91 -19.92
N LEU A 329 -9.10 -26.43 -20.19
CA LEU A 329 -8.12 -27.11 -21.06
C LEU A 329 -7.23 -28.10 -20.30
N ASP A 330 -7.31 -28.13 -18.96
CA ASP A 330 -6.62 -29.13 -18.17
C ASP A 330 -7.33 -30.48 -18.31
N THR A 331 -6.59 -31.46 -18.85
CA THR A 331 -7.08 -32.84 -19.05
C THR A 331 -6.48 -33.82 -18.05
N LYS A 332 -5.58 -33.36 -17.17
CA LYS A 332 -4.80 -34.24 -16.29
C LYS A 332 -5.22 -34.17 -14.84
N ASN A 333 -5.78 -33.04 -14.39
CA ASN A 333 -6.16 -32.85 -13.00
C ASN A 333 -7.68 -32.72 -12.87
N GLU A 334 -8.22 -33.17 -11.74
CA GLU A 334 -9.66 -33.19 -11.48
C GLU A 334 -10.15 -31.89 -10.80
N ASN A 335 -9.28 -31.20 -10.05
CA ASN A 335 -9.71 -30.04 -9.26
C ASN A 335 -9.58 -28.73 -10.03
N ALA A 336 -10.72 -28.08 -10.27
CA ALA A 336 -10.79 -26.78 -10.92
C ALA A 336 -10.15 -25.65 -10.08
N VAL A 337 -9.78 -24.57 -10.74
CA VAL A 337 -9.31 -23.34 -10.09
C VAL A 337 -10.44 -22.66 -9.32
N SER A 338 -10.14 -22.15 -8.12
CA SER A 338 -11.12 -21.41 -7.32
C SER A 338 -11.48 -20.05 -7.96
N PHE A 339 -12.73 -19.60 -7.75
CA PHE A 339 -13.19 -18.29 -8.21
C PHE A 339 -12.29 -17.16 -7.69
N GLY A 340 -11.86 -16.28 -8.59
CA GLY A 340 -10.94 -15.17 -8.32
C GLY A 340 -9.45 -15.54 -8.44
N GLU A 341 -9.11 -16.82 -8.53
CA GLU A 341 -7.72 -17.29 -8.67
C GLU A 341 -7.33 -17.63 -10.11
N GLU A 342 -8.20 -17.33 -11.07
CA GLU A 342 -8.01 -17.67 -12.47
C GLU A 342 -6.70 -17.06 -13.04
N PRO A 343 -5.98 -17.76 -13.93
CA PRO A 343 -4.65 -17.37 -14.39
C PRO A 343 -4.67 -16.25 -15.45
N CYS A 344 -5.67 -15.36 -15.44
CA CYS A 344 -5.97 -14.40 -16.51
C CYS A 344 -4.78 -13.54 -16.95
N THR A 345 -3.81 -13.28 -16.08
CA THR A 345 -2.57 -12.57 -16.44
C THR A 345 -1.31 -13.19 -15.82
N LYS A 346 -1.41 -14.49 -15.49
CA LYS A 346 -0.44 -15.27 -14.72
C LYS A 346 -0.04 -16.56 -15.45
N LEU A 347 -0.32 -16.70 -16.75
CA LEU A 347 0.20 -17.82 -17.55
C LEU A 347 1.70 -17.68 -17.71
N GLU A 348 2.45 -18.77 -17.57
CA GLU A 348 3.91 -18.78 -17.58
C GLU A 348 4.43 -19.67 -18.71
N GLN A 349 5.41 -19.15 -19.45
CA GLN A 349 6.20 -19.93 -20.42
C GLN A 349 7.66 -19.50 -20.28
N GLY A 350 8.51 -20.45 -19.88
CA GLY A 350 9.86 -20.15 -19.41
C GLY A 350 9.83 -19.19 -18.22
N ASN A 351 10.59 -18.09 -18.29
CA ASN A 351 10.64 -17.05 -17.25
C ASN A 351 9.72 -15.84 -17.52
N ARG A 352 8.75 -15.96 -18.43
CA ARG A 352 7.85 -14.87 -18.83
C ARG A 352 6.41 -15.17 -18.45
N ARG A 353 5.67 -14.10 -18.16
CA ARG A 353 4.23 -14.12 -17.89
C ARG A 353 3.43 -13.55 -19.06
N TYR A 354 2.30 -14.17 -19.34
CA TYR A 354 1.41 -13.86 -20.44
C TYR A 354 -0.03 -13.62 -19.95
N VAL A 355 -0.78 -12.87 -20.74
CA VAL A 355 -2.21 -12.64 -20.56
C VAL A 355 -2.96 -13.80 -21.20
N CYS A 356 -4.04 -14.24 -20.57
CA CYS A 356 -4.94 -15.24 -21.13
C CYS A 356 -5.45 -14.75 -22.50
N PRO A 357 -5.42 -15.59 -23.55
CA PRO A 357 -5.86 -15.19 -24.88
C PRO A 357 -7.35 -14.79 -24.89
N TYR A 358 -8.17 -15.41 -24.03
CA TYR A 358 -9.59 -15.09 -23.89
C TYR A 358 -9.88 -13.88 -23.01
N PHE A 359 -8.87 -13.12 -22.54
CA PHE A 359 -9.06 -12.07 -21.54
C PHE A 359 -10.09 -11.01 -21.97
N GLU A 360 -10.19 -10.68 -23.26
CA GLU A 360 -11.10 -9.63 -23.76
C GLU A 360 -12.57 -10.07 -23.89
N GLN A 361 -12.83 -11.38 -23.87
CA GLN A 361 -14.19 -11.94 -24.03
C GLN A 361 -14.65 -12.79 -22.83
N CYS A 362 -13.73 -13.20 -21.96
CA CYS A 362 -14.04 -14.12 -20.86
C CYS A 362 -14.92 -13.44 -19.78
N PRO A 363 -16.03 -14.06 -19.35
CA PRO A 363 -16.85 -13.53 -18.25
C PRO A 363 -16.06 -13.32 -16.95
N ALA A 364 -15.10 -14.18 -16.62
CA ALA A 364 -14.25 -14.05 -15.41
C ALA A 364 -13.43 -12.76 -15.36
N THR A 365 -13.20 -12.11 -16.51
CA THR A 365 -12.51 -10.83 -16.62
C THR A 365 -13.43 -9.66 -16.89
N ALA A 366 -14.76 -9.87 -16.98
CA ALA A 366 -15.77 -8.84 -17.25
C ALA A 366 -15.66 -7.64 -16.31
N MET A 367 -15.66 -7.85 -14.98
CA MET A 367 -15.50 -6.75 -14.00
C MET A 367 -14.28 -5.87 -14.30
N GLN A 368 -13.16 -6.47 -14.71
CA GLN A 368 -11.91 -5.73 -14.94
C GLN A 368 -11.93 -4.95 -16.26
N ARG A 369 -12.69 -5.40 -17.25
CA ARG A 369 -12.84 -4.73 -18.55
C ARG A 369 -13.90 -3.66 -18.48
N GLU A 370 -15.05 -3.99 -17.94
CA GLU A 370 -16.19 -3.09 -17.83
C GLU A 370 -15.88 -1.95 -16.86
N ALA A 371 -15.10 -2.19 -15.80
CA ALA A 371 -14.58 -1.11 -14.97
C ALA A 371 -13.57 -0.18 -15.68
N LEU A 372 -13.13 -0.47 -16.92
CA LEU A 372 -12.36 0.46 -17.77
C LEU A 372 -13.23 1.22 -18.77
N THR A 373 -14.34 0.65 -19.21
CA THR A 373 -15.16 1.23 -20.29
C THR A 373 -16.49 1.83 -19.80
N GLY A 374 -16.99 1.39 -18.64
CA GLY A 374 -18.25 1.84 -18.06
C GLY A 374 -18.24 3.30 -17.60
N ASN A 375 -19.39 3.96 -17.70
CA ASN A 375 -19.55 5.32 -17.18
C ASN A 375 -19.65 5.30 -15.66
N LEU A 376 -20.34 4.31 -15.10
CA LEU A 376 -20.47 4.14 -13.65
C LEU A 376 -19.64 2.94 -13.20
N VAL A 377 -18.73 3.15 -12.25
CA VAL A 377 -18.03 2.04 -11.59
C VAL A 377 -18.37 2.06 -10.11
N ILE A 378 -18.92 0.96 -9.60
CA ILE A 378 -19.35 0.84 -8.21
C ILE A 378 -18.38 -0.11 -7.52
N THR A 379 -17.77 0.33 -6.44
CA THR A 379 -16.66 -0.40 -5.81
C THR A 379 -16.63 -0.17 -4.31
N THR A 380 -15.90 -1.02 -3.59
CA THR A 380 -15.57 -0.77 -2.19
C THR A 380 -14.26 0.00 -2.07
N VAL A 381 -13.91 0.46 -0.86
CA VAL A 381 -12.59 1.07 -0.59
C VAL A 381 -11.44 0.15 -1.02
N ALA A 382 -11.54 -1.15 -0.70
CA ALA A 382 -10.54 -2.14 -1.10
C ALA A 382 -10.51 -2.34 -2.63
N GLY A 383 -11.67 -2.35 -3.29
CA GLY A 383 -11.77 -2.40 -4.75
C GLY A 383 -11.14 -1.18 -5.42
N LEU A 384 -11.31 0.01 -4.85
CA LEU A 384 -10.66 1.24 -5.31
C LEU A 384 -9.13 1.16 -5.23
N VAL A 385 -8.61 0.84 -4.05
CA VAL A 385 -7.18 0.95 -3.74
C VAL A 385 -6.37 -0.26 -4.23
N MET A 386 -6.94 -1.46 -4.15
CA MET A 386 -6.24 -2.71 -4.45
C MET A 386 -6.69 -3.36 -5.76
N GLY A 387 -7.89 -3.02 -6.23
CA GLY A 387 -8.47 -3.57 -7.46
C GLY A 387 -7.54 -3.39 -8.64
N ARG A 388 -7.52 -4.41 -9.51
CA ARG A 388 -6.69 -4.44 -10.72
C ARG A 388 -7.58 -4.51 -11.94
N VAL A 389 -7.32 -3.66 -12.92
CA VAL A 389 -8.11 -3.57 -14.14
C VAL A 389 -7.26 -3.71 -15.41
N GLY A 390 -7.90 -4.20 -16.47
CA GLY A 390 -7.31 -4.46 -17.78
C GLY A 390 -6.17 -5.49 -17.81
N LYS A 391 -5.67 -5.76 -19.02
CA LYS A 391 -4.57 -6.71 -19.27
C LYS A 391 -3.30 -6.37 -18.50
N LEU A 392 -3.03 -5.08 -18.31
CA LEU A 392 -1.82 -4.57 -17.63
C LEU A 392 -1.92 -4.61 -16.10
N GLN A 393 -3.07 -5.04 -15.54
CA GLN A 393 -3.33 -5.16 -14.10
C GLN A 393 -2.97 -3.87 -13.37
N ARG A 394 -3.46 -2.76 -13.91
CA ARG A 394 -3.21 -1.43 -13.33
C ARG A 394 -4.10 -1.27 -12.09
N VAL A 395 -3.62 -0.51 -11.12
CA VAL A 395 -4.40 -0.28 -9.89
C VAL A 395 -5.60 0.59 -10.26
N PHE A 396 -6.79 0.24 -9.82
CA PHE A 396 -7.99 0.97 -10.21
C PHE A 396 -7.98 2.43 -9.74
N LEU A 397 -7.41 2.73 -8.56
CA LEU A 397 -7.16 4.11 -8.11
C LEU A 397 -6.38 4.94 -9.14
N GLU A 398 -5.38 4.35 -9.83
CA GLU A 398 -4.64 5.06 -10.88
C GLU A 398 -5.57 5.41 -12.05
N GLU A 399 -6.49 4.51 -12.42
CA GLU A 399 -7.46 4.75 -13.49
C GLU A 399 -8.56 5.73 -13.07
N ALA A 400 -9.05 5.65 -11.82
CA ALA A 400 -10.03 6.58 -11.29
C ALA A 400 -9.47 8.01 -11.32
N VAL A 401 -8.23 8.22 -10.84
CA VAL A 401 -7.56 9.52 -10.90
C VAL A 401 -7.30 9.96 -12.35
N ALA A 402 -6.96 9.03 -13.25
CA ALA A 402 -6.64 9.36 -14.63
C ALA A 402 -7.85 9.64 -15.51
N ALA A 403 -8.99 9.01 -15.26
CA ALA A 403 -10.12 8.98 -16.19
C ALA A 403 -11.49 9.33 -15.60
N ALA A 404 -11.70 9.26 -14.27
CA ALA A 404 -12.98 9.66 -13.69
C ALA A 404 -13.19 11.18 -13.77
N ASP A 405 -14.42 11.59 -14.02
CA ASP A 405 -14.91 12.95 -13.88
C ASP A 405 -15.25 13.25 -12.41
N VAL A 406 -15.86 12.28 -11.70
CA VAL A 406 -16.30 12.41 -10.30
C VAL A 406 -16.08 11.09 -9.56
N VAL A 407 -15.69 11.18 -8.27
CA VAL A 407 -15.68 10.05 -7.34
C VAL A 407 -16.57 10.38 -6.16
N PHE A 408 -17.58 9.57 -5.92
CA PHE A 408 -18.46 9.64 -4.76
C PHE A 408 -17.96 8.69 -3.69
N TYR A 409 -17.91 9.17 -2.46
CA TYR A 409 -17.65 8.38 -1.26
C TYR A 409 -18.92 8.39 -0.42
N ASP A 410 -19.66 7.27 -0.42
CA ASP A 410 -20.79 7.09 0.48
C ASP A 410 -20.28 6.72 1.88
N GLU A 411 -20.93 7.21 2.93
CA GLU A 411 -20.47 7.08 4.33
C GLU A 411 -18.97 7.39 4.49
N CYS A 412 -18.58 8.61 4.10
CA CYS A 412 -17.19 9.06 3.97
C CYS A 412 -16.35 8.91 5.26
N ASP A 413 -16.97 8.98 6.44
CA ASP A 413 -16.33 8.73 7.73
C ASP A 413 -15.83 7.28 7.85
N ARG A 414 -16.62 6.30 7.41
CA ARG A 414 -16.20 4.89 7.34
C ARG A 414 -15.14 4.67 6.28
N VAL A 415 -15.28 5.31 5.12
CA VAL A 415 -14.26 5.27 4.07
C VAL A 415 -12.92 5.77 4.61
N GLN A 416 -12.91 6.89 5.34
CA GLN A 416 -11.70 7.43 5.94
C GLN A 416 -11.06 6.42 6.90
N LYS A 417 -11.84 5.84 7.82
CA LYS A 417 -11.35 4.81 8.73
C LYS A 417 -10.74 3.61 7.97
N ASN A 418 -11.44 3.10 6.96
CA ASN A 418 -10.97 1.99 6.15
C ASN A 418 -9.67 2.33 5.40
N LEU A 419 -9.52 3.57 4.90
CA LEU A 419 -8.28 4.02 4.27
C LEU A 419 -7.13 4.13 5.27
N ASP A 420 -7.40 4.65 6.48
CA ASP A 420 -6.41 4.75 7.55
C ASP A 420 -5.88 3.36 7.94
N ASP A 421 -6.78 2.38 8.11
CA ASP A 421 -6.43 0.98 8.41
C ASP A 421 -5.62 0.33 7.27
N LEU A 422 -5.98 0.63 6.01
CA LEU A 422 -5.30 0.07 4.82
C LEU A 422 -3.88 0.63 4.61
N PHE A 423 -3.69 1.93 4.84
CA PHE A 423 -2.40 2.60 4.60
C PHE A 423 -1.51 2.66 5.83
N THR A 424 -2.09 2.48 7.02
CA THR A 424 -1.41 2.52 8.31
C THR A 424 -1.72 1.23 9.08
N PRO A 425 -1.38 0.05 8.51
CA PRO A 425 -1.72 -1.21 9.14
C PRO A 425 -1.07 -1.27 10.53
N ALA A 426 -1.92 -1.32 11.56
CA ALA A 426 -1.48 -1.53 12.92
C ALA A 426 -1.52 -3.04 13.20
N THR A 427 -0.38 -3.61 13.57
CA THR A 427 -0.37 -4.93 14.18
C THR A 427 -0.53 -4.75 15.68
N GLU A 428 -1.70 -5.09 16.20
CA GLU A 428 -1.88 -5.17 17.63
C GLU A 428 -1.05 -6.35 18.16
N PHE A 429 -0.27 -6.11 19.22
CA PHE A 429 0.59 -7.14 19.78
C PHE A 429 -0.21 -8.37 20.28
N ASN A 430 -1.47 -8.17 20.70
CA ASN A 430 -2.40 -9.25 21.00
C ASN A 430 -2.76 -10.10 19.77
N MET A 431 -2.99 -9.48 18.61
CA MET A 431 -3.24 -10.22 17.37
C MET A 431 -2.02 -11.04 16.98
N PHE A 432 -0.81 -10.49 17.12
CA PHE A 432 0.43 -11.24 16.88
C PHE A 432 0.54 -12.48 17.80
N ILE A 433 0.23 -12.35 19.09
CA ILE A 433 0.20 -13.49 20.03
C ILE A 433 -0.78 -14.55 19.55
N ASN A 434 -2.00 -14.15 19.16
CA ASN A 434 -3.04 -15.07 18.69
C ASN A 434 -2.63 -15.79 17.39
N GLU A 435 -2.06 -15.06 16.43
CA GLU A 435 -1.55 -15.63 15.16
C GLU A 435 -0.41 -16.62 15.39
N CYS A 436 0.42 -16.40 16.42
CA CYS A 436 1.51 -17.29 16.79
C CYS A 436 1.07 -18.51 17.60
N ALA A 437 -0.15 -18.53 18.15
CA ALA A 437 -0.59 -19.58 19.06
C ALA A 437 -0.60 -20.98 18.41
N GLU A 438 -1.14 -21.08 17.19
CA GLU A 438 -1.23 -22.35 16.46
C GLU A 438 0.16 -22.88 16.04
N PRO A 439 1.05 -22.08 15.41
CA PRO A 439 2.42 -22.51 15.13
C PRO A 439 3.20 -22.96 16.38
N VAL A 440 3.07 -22.22 17.49
CA VAL A 440 3.72 -22.58 18.76
C VAL A 440 3.15 -23.88 19.31
N SER A 441 1.83 -24.07 19.28
CA SER A 441 1.17 -25.32 19.68
C SER A 441 1.70 -26.51 18.86
N GLN A 442 1.77 -26.37 17.54
CA GLN A 442 2.30 -27.40 16.65
C GLN A 442 3.76 -27.74 16.97
N PHE A 443 4.62 -26.73 17.15
CA PHE A 443 6.01 -26.93 17.57
C PHE A 443 6.11 -27.66 18.92
N MET A 444 5.24 -27.33 19.88
CA MET A 444 5.17 -27.96 21.20
C MET A 444 4.65 -29.41 21.15
N LEU A 445 4.07 -29.86 20.03
CA LEU A 445 3.69 -31.25 19.78
C LEU A 445 4.74 -32.04 18.99
N GLU A 446 5.75 -31.38 18.40
CA GLU A 446 6.82 -32.06 17.66
C GLU A 446 7.74 -32.91 18.56
N THR A 447 8.32 -33.97 18.00
CA THR A 447 9.34 -34.78 18.69
C THR A 447 10.66 -34.03 18.84
N ASN A 448 11.44 -34.33 19.89
CA ASN A 448 12.76 -33.71 20.12
C ASN A 448 13.68 -33.80 18.89
N THR A 449 13.65 -34.91 18.15
CA THR A 449 14.45 -35.10 16.93
C THR A 449 14.06 -34.10 15.82
N ARG A 450 12.77 -33.78 15.67
CA ARG A 450 12.30 -32.79 14.68
C ARG A 450 12.62 -31.36 15.10
N ARG A 451 12.46 -31.03 16.39
CA ARG A 451 12.83 -29.72 16.94
C ARG A 451 14.31 -29.40 16.75
N LEU A 452 15.18 -30.39 16.98
CA LEU A 452 16.63 -30.23 16.82
C LEU A 452 17.10 -30.28 15.35
N GLY A 453 16.22 -30.66 14.41
CA GLY A 453 16.53 -30.73 12.98
C GLY A 453 16.73 -29.36 12.32
N ASN A 454 16.17 -28.29 12.92
CA ASN A 454 16.38 -26.91 12.47
C ASN A 454 16.44 -25.95 13.67
N LEU A 455 17.66 -25.68 14.13
CA LEU A 455 17.93 -24.80 15.27
C LEU A 455 17.35 -23.40 15.12
N ALA A 456 17.32 -22.84 13.91
CA ALA A 456 16.78 -21.50 13.67
C ALA A 456 15.24 -21.49 13.84
N SER A 457 14.56 -22.53 13.37
CA SER A 457 13.12 -22.68 13.55
C SER A 457 12.75 -22.90 15.02
N ALA A 458 13.54 -23.70 15.74
CA ALA A 458 13.34 -23.93 17.17
C ALA A 458 13.54 -22.64 17.98
N TYR A 459 14.59 -21.88 17.68
CA TYR A 459 14.83 -20.59 18.32
C TYR A 459 13.70 -19.59 18.06
N TYR A 460 13.20 -19.53 16.82
CA TYR A 460 12.08 -18.67 16.46
C TYR A 460 10.79 -19.04 17.22
N ALA A 461 10.47 -20.33 17.32
CA ALA A 461 9.31 -20.79 18.09
C ALA A 461 9.44 -20.50 19.59
N GLU A 462 10.65 -20.60 20.16
CA GLU A 462 10.92 -20.22 21.54
C GLU A 462 10.68 -18.71 21.78
N LEU A 463 11.11 -17.86 20.85
CA LEU A 463 10.84 -16.42 20.91
C LEU A 463 9.33 -16.12 20.82
N GLN A 464 8.60 -16.82 19.95
CA GLN A 464 7.15 -16.68 19.84
C GLN A 464 6.43 -17.05 21.14
N ALA A 465 6.89 -18.11 21.82
CA ALA A 465 6.34 -18.54 23.10
C ALA A 465 6.54 -17.51 24.24
N LYS A 466 7.56 -16.65 24.14
CA LYS A 466 7.83 -15.57 25.12
C LYS A 466 6.97 -14.33 24.90
N SER A 467 6.25 -14.23 23.77
CA SER A 467 5.49 -13.03 23.42
C SER A 467 4.44 -12.60 24.46
N PRO A 468 3.68 -13.48 25.15
CA PRO A 468 2.73 -13.04 26.19
C PRO A 468 3.43 -12.36 27.37
N THR A 469 4.60 -12.86 27.79
CA THR A 469 5.40 -12.28 28.87
C THR A 469 5.93 -10.90 28.47
N VAL A 470 6.39 -10.74 27.22
CA VAL A 470 6.83 -9.44 26.69
C VAL A 470 5.68 -8.42 26.76
N LEU A 471 4.47 -8.79 26.32
CA LEU A 471 3.32 -7.89 26.39
C LEU A 471 3.02 -7.45 27.82
N GLN A 472 3.08 -8.38 28.78
CA GLN A 472 2.81 -8.09 30.18
C GLN A 472 3.85 -7.13 30.74
N CYS A 473 5.14 -7.34 30.46
CA CYS A 473 6.22 -6.44 30.86
C CYS A 473 6.03 -5.03 30.28
N VAL A 474 5.79 -4.91 28.97
CA VAL A 474 5.57 -3.62 28.31
C VAL A 474 4.33 -2.91 28.86
N SER A 475 3.22 -3.65 29.04
CA SER A 475 1.97 -3.09 29.57
C SER A 475 2.14 -2.56 30.99
N ASN A 476 2.90 -3.27 31.83
CA ASN A 476 3.20 -2.85 33.19
C ASN A 476 4.09 -1.59 33.19
N ALA A 477 5.12 -1.55 32.35
CA ALA A 477 5.99 -0.39 32.20
C ALA A 477 5.21 0.87 31.74
N VAL A 478 4.32 0.72 30.75
CA VAL A 478 3.46 1.82 30.27
C VAL A 478 2.50 2.30 31.36
N LYS A 479 1.88 1.39 32.13
CA LYS A 479 1.01 1.75 33.26
C LYS A 479 1.78 2.49 34.35
N ALA A 480 2.98 2.02 34.69
CA ALA A 480 3.84 2.67 35.68
C ALA A 480 4.22 4.09 35.23
N ALA A 481 4.62 4.25 33.96
CA ALA A 481 4.99 5.55 33.39
C ALA A 481 3.80 6.50 33.26
N LYS A 482 2.60 6.02 32.91
CA LYS A 482 1.38 6.86 32.87
C LYS A 482 1.00 7.43 34.24
N ASN A 483 1.33 6.73 35.31
CA ASN A 483 1.06 7.15 36.69
C ASN A 483 2.16 8.07 37.26
N SER A 484 3.20 8.39 36.49
CA SER A 484 4.29 9.30 36.86
C SER A 484 4.05 10.74 36.38
N GLU A 485 4.81 11.71 36.90
CA GLU A 485 4.72 13.14 36.51
C GLU A 485 4.97 13.39 35.00
N ASN A 486 5.59 12.45 34.28
CA ASN A 486 5.88 12.50 32.84
C ASN A 486 4.77 11.89 31.94
N GLY A 487 3.58 11.64 32.47
CA GLY A 487 2.46 11.02 31.73
C GLY A 487 1.99 11.79 30.48
N SER A 488 2.34 13.07 30.33
CA SER A 488 1.97 13.92 29.18
C SER A 488 2.61 13.48 27.85
N VAL A 489 3.83 12.93 27.88
CA VAL A 489 4.54 12.44 26.68
C VAL A 489 3.89 11.18 26.10
N LEU A 490 3.28 10.36 26.97
CA LEU A 490 2.57 9.14 26.60
C LEU A 490 1.12 9.38 26.14
N ALA A 491 0.65 10.64 26.15
CA ALA A 491 -0.70 10.99 25.70
C ALA A 491 -0.83 11.03 24.16
N ASN A 492 0.29 11.09 23.44
CA ASN A 492 0.36 11.17 21.98
C ASN A 492 1.15 9.99 21.38
N THR A 493 1.11 9.81 20.06
CA THR A 493 1.97 8.85 19.36
C THR A 493 3.44 9.24 19.52
N PHE A 494 4.28 8.30 19.97
CA PHE A 494 5.72 8.51 20.16
C PHE A 494 6.55 7.41 19.51
N SER A 495 7.80 7.73 19.19
CA SER A 495 8.81 6.75 18.79
C SER A 495 9.86 6.59 19.90
N ALA A 496 10.63 5.49 19.88
CA ALA A 496 11.74 5.32 20.81
C ALA A 496 12.77 6.46 20.72
N TYR A 497 13.00 7.01 19.51
CA TYR A 497 13.85 8.19 19.31
C TYR A 497 13.27 9.44 19.96
N THR A 498 11.96 9.67 19.81
CA THR A 498 11.27 10.82 20.40
C THR A 498 11.30 10.76 21.93
N LEU A 499 11.14 9.57 22.50
CA LEU A 499 11.27 9.38 23.95
C LEU A 499 12.70 9.62 24.42
N LEU A 500 13.70 9.08 23.71
CA LEU A 500 15.11 9.28 24.04
C LEU A 500 15.49 10.77 23.98
N ASP A 501 15.07 11.49 22.95
CA ASP A 501 15.33 12.92 22.79
C ASP A 501 14.75 13.73 23.96
N SER A 502 13.58 13.32 24.49
CA SER A 502 12.97 14.00 25.64
C SER A 502 13.73 13.82 26.96
N ILE A 503 14.60 12.81 27.06
CA ILE A 503 15.35 12.48 28.28
C ILE A 503 16.87 12.56 28.09
N VAL A 504 17.35 12.92 26.89
CA VAL A 504 18.77 12.81 26.52
C VAL A 504 19.67 13.66 27.41
N ASP A 505 19.15 14.79 27.90
CA ASP A 505 19.85 15.70 28.81
C ASP A 505 19.86 15.21 30.28
N GLU A 506 19.04 14.20 30.60
CA GLU A 506 18.91 13.64 31.96
C GLU A 506 19.83 12.44 32.21
N ILE A 507 20.38 11.83 31.15
CA ILE A 507 21.18 10.60 31.20
C ILE A 507 22.57 10.80 30.57
N SER A 508 23.55 9.94 30.87
CA SER A 508 24.90 10.09 30.30
C SER A 508 24.96 9.71 28.82
N GLU A 509 25.93 10.28 28.11
CA GLU A 509 26.24 9.95 26.71
C GLU A 509 26.51 8.44 26.50
N ALA A 510 27.03 7.75 27.52
CA ALA A 510 27.26 6.31 27.48
C ALA A 510 25.94 5.52 27.45
N THR A 511 24.97 5.91 28.28
CA THR A 511 23.64 5.29 28.31
C THR A 511 22.85 5.60 27.04
N VAL A 512 22.94 6.84 26.55
CA VAL A 512 22.38 7.23 25.25
C VAL A 512 22.90 6.31 24.13
N LYS A 513 24.22 6.05 24.10
CA LYS A 513 24.82 5.11 23.12
C LYS A 513 24.32 3.67 23.27
N GLU A 514 24.14 3.17 24.49
CA GLU A 514 23.60 1.83 24.73
C GLU A 514 22.13 1.71 24.30
N ILE A 515 21.32 2.75 24.52
CA ILE A 515 19.93 2.83 24.04
C ILE A 515 19.90 2.90 22.50
N TYR A 516 20.75 3.73 21.88
CA TYR A 516 20.88 3.78 20.42
C TYR A 516 21.27 2.42 19.83
N ARG A 517 22.23 1.70 20.46
CA ARG A 517 22.58 0.34 20.03
C ARG A 517 21.42 -0.62 20.16
N LEU A 518 20.66 -0.54 21.25
CA LEU A 518 19.48 -1.38 21.47
C LEU A 518 18.38 -1.14 20.43
N MET A 519 18.21 0.12 20.00
CA MET A 519 17.22 0.52 19.00
C MET A 519 17.60 0.12 17.57
N ASP A 520 18.88 -0.13 17.29
CA ASP A 520 19.35 -0.60 15.99
C ASP A 520 19.38 -2.14 15.96
N PHE A 521 18.52 -2.72 15.13
CA PHE A 521 18.39 -4.18 14.98
C PHE A 521 19.71 -4.90 14.72
N GLN A 522 20.66 -4.29 14.00
CA GLN A 522 21.95 -4.93 13.68
C GLN A 522 22.90 -4.96 14.87
N THR A 523 22.70 -4.08 15.85
CA THR A 523 23.60 -3.91 16.99
C THR A 523 22.93 -4.13 18.33
N ALA A 524 21.63 -4.47 18.34
CA ALA A 524 20.84 -4.62 19.54
C ALA A 524 21.47 -5.63 20.51
N GLU A 525 21.87 -6.81 20.02
CA GLU A 525 22.53 -7.86 20.80
C GLU A 525 23.88 -7.43 21.41
N MET A 526 24.52 -6.39 20.86
CA MET A 526 25.76 -5.83 21.41
C MET A 526 25.51 -4.80 22.52
N SER A 527 24.26 -4.40 22.76
CA SER A 527 23.88 -3.53 23.87
C SER A 527 23.78 -4.35 25.15
N SER A 528 24.40 -3.86 26.23
CA SER A 528 24.24 -4.48 27.55
C SER A 528 22.81 -4.39 28.10
N LEU A 529 21.98 -3.50 27.54
CA LEU A 529 20.55 -3.41 27.84
C LEU A 529 19.74 -4.55 27.19
N PHE A 530 20.25 -5.16 26.11
CA PHE A 530 19.57 -6.28 25.46
C PHE A 530 19.54 -7.52 26.37
N ASP A 531 20.63 -7.77 27.10
CA ASP A 531 20.70 -8.85 28.10
C ASP A 531 19.66 -8.68 29.21
N ILE A 532 19.42 -7.44 29.66
CA ILE A 532 18.40 -7.12 30.66
C ILE A 532 17.01 -7.45 30.12
N MET A 533 16.72 -6.99 28.91
CA MET A 533 15.45 -7.25 28.25
C MET A 533 15.23 -8.76 28.08
N SER A 534 16.20 -9.48 27.54
CA SER A 534 16.12 -10.94 27.33
C SER A 534 15.88 -11.69 28.65
N ARG A 535 16.66 -11.39 29.70
CA ARG A 535 16.53 -12.02 31.02
C ARG A 535 15.23 -11.68 31.72
N SER A 536 14.70 -10.47 31.51
CA SER A 536 13.43 -10.07 32.09
C SER A 536 12.25 -10.89 31.54
N CYS A 537 12.33 -11.32 30.29
CA CYS A 537 11.30 -12.13 29.62
C CYS A 537 11.33 -13.62 30.00
N GLU A 538 12.32 -14.08 30.79
CA GLU A 538 12.40 -15.46 31.28
C GLU A 538 11.47 -15.73 32.49
N SER A 539 10.80 -14.70 33.03
CA SER A 539 9.92 -14.84 34.18
C SER A 539 8.67 -13.98 34.03
N ILE A 540 7.56 -14.47 34.59
CA ILE A 540 6.29 -13.74 34.68
C ILE A 540 6.36 -12.63 35.75
N ARG A 541 7.42 -12.58 36.55
CA ARG A 541 7.64 -11.54 37.57
C ARG A 541 7.79 -10.17 36.92
N SER A 542 6.78 -9.32 37.13
CA SER A 542 6.72 -7.96 36.56
C SER A 542 7.84 -7.04 37.04
N ASP A 543 8.36 -7.28 38.24
CA ASP A 543 9.41 -6.48 38.88
C ASP A 543 10.84 -6.84 38.43
N ARG A 544 11.01 -7.95 37.70
CA ARG A 544 12.34 -8.44 37.31
C ARG A 544 13.05 -7.49 36.36
N PHE A 545 12.33 -6.89 35.42
CA PHE A 545 12.89 -5.88 34.52
C PHE A 545 13.39 -4.66 35.32
N GLU A 546 12.55 -4.15 36.22
CA GLU A 546 12.83 -2.98 37.05
C GLU A 546 14.05 -3.22 37.95
N GLN A 547 14.17 -4.41 38.54
CA GLN A 547 15.32 -4.80 39.36
C GLN A 547 16.62 -4.85 38.55
N LEU A 548 16.62 -5.56 37.42
CA LEU A 548 17.80 -5.69 36.57
C LEU A 548 18.23 -4.34 35.96
N LEU A 549 17.26 -3.50 35.59
CA LEU A 549 17.52 -2.15 35.10
C LEU A 549 18.09 -1.26 36.22
N ALA A 550 17.55 -1.34 37.44
CA ALA A 550 18.08 -0.60 38.58
C ALA A 550 19.52 -1.01 38.92
N GLU A 551 19.83 -2.31 38.92
CA GLU A 551 21.21 -2.79 39.10
C GLU A 551 22.16 -2.31 38.01
N TRP A 552 21.68 -2.23 36.76
CA TRP A 552 22.46 -1.71 35.64
C TRP A 552 22.72 -0.21 35.75
N LEU A 553 21.67 0.56 36.06
CA LEU A 553 21.75 2.01 36.29
C LEU A 553 22.67 2.33 37.48
N ASP A 554 22.63 1.53 38.54
CA ASP A 554 23.49 1.69 39.72
C ASP A 554 24.98 1.59 39.39
N ARG A 555 25.33 0.78 38.39
CA ARG A 555 26.72 0.57 37.97
C ARG A 555 27.20 1.62 36.97
N ARG A 556 26.30 2.20 36.16
CA ARG A 556 26.67 3.03 35.00
C ARG A 556 26.19 4.48 35.06
N GLU A 557 25.19 4.78 35.88
CA GLU A 557 24.61 6.11 36.08
C GLU A 557 24.52 6.49 37.58
N PRO A 558 25.63 6.45 38.34
CA PRO A 558 25.60 6.75 39.77
C PRO A 558 25.12 8.18 40.09
N GLN A 559 25.24 9.11 39.13
CA GLN A 559 24.75 10.50 39.22
C GLN A 559 23.22 10.65 39.27
N LEU A 560 22.43 9.75 38.64
CA LEU A 560 20.96 9.83 38.64
C LEU A 560 20.38 9.67 40.06
N LYS A 561 21.02 8.86 40.90
CA LYS A 561 20.67 8.67 42.32
C LYS A 561 20.79 9.92 43.19
N ASN A 562 21.72 10.84 42.86
CA ASN A 562 21.93 12.06 43.63
C ASN A 562 20.83 13.10 43.38
N ASN A 563 20.19 13.08 42.21
CA ASN A 563 19.06 13.94 41.90
C ASN A 563 17.77 13.46 42.58
N GLU A 564 17.48 12.15 42.62
CA GLU A 564 16.34 11.61 43.39
C GLU A 564 16.47 11.85 44.91
N LYS A 565 17.68 11.72 45.47
CA LYS A 565 17.94 12.04 46.89
C LYS A 565 17.82 13.53 47.19
N ARG A 566 18.19 14.43 46.26
CA ARG A 566 17.95 15.88 46.39
C ARG A 566 16.46 16.25 46.32
N LEU A 567 15.70 15.61 45.43
CA LEU A 567 14.24 15.81 45.32
C LEU A 567 13.47 15.29 46.55
N ARG A 568 13.91 14.18 47.17
CA ARG A 568 13.31 13.67 48.43
C ARG A 568 13.74 14.46 49.68
N SER A 569 14.91 15.10 49.67
CA SER A 569 15.38 15.94 50.79
C SER A 569 14.87 17.39 50.73
N GLY A 570 14.40 17.86 49.57
CA GLY A 570 13.78 19.18 49.39
C GLY A 570 12.31 19.30 49.84
N LYS A 571 11.65 18.22 50.29
CA LYS A 571 10.26 18.22 50.79
C LYS A 571 10.12 18.23 52.32
N LYS A 572 11.16 18.62 53.05
CA LYS A 572 11.06 18.99 54.47
C LYS A 572 11.56 20.42 54.64
N TYR A 573 10.70 21.27 55.19
CA TYR A 573 10.84 22.73 55.42
C TYR A 573 10.35 23.65 54.29
N SER A 574 9.03 23.74 54.14
CA SER A 574 8.21 24.95 54.39
C SER A 574 6.74 24.62 54.16
#